data_AF-A0A2L0B0X5-F1
#
_entry.id   AF-A0A2L0B0X5-F1
#
_cell.length_a   1.000
_cell.length_b   1.000
_cell.length_c   1.000
_cell.angle_alpha   90.00
_cell.angle_beta   90.00
_cell.angle_gamma   90.00
#
_symmetry.space_group_name_H-M   'P 1'
#
loop_
_entity.id
_entity.type
_entity.pdbx_description
1 polymer ?
#
loop_
_entity_poly.entity_id
_entity_poly.type
_entity_poly.pdbx_seq_one_letter_code
_entity_poly.pdbx_strand_id
1 'polypeptide(L)'
;VDTIPEPLRDRMEMIDMSGYVAEEKLAIATKYLLPQAMKDSGLSDQHIKIDDQALNTLIKSYCRESGVRNLQKHIEKVVRKVAYKVVKEETNFVEVGTNNLTDFVGKPVFSQERMYPTTPPGVVMGLAWTAMGGSTLYIETTTRKSPAEKESDGSLELTGH
;
A
#
# COMPACT_ATOMS: atom_id res chain seq x y z
N VAL A 1 15.92 12.48 1.73
CA VAL A 1 17.19 12.84 2.40
C VAL A 1 18.05 13.70 1.50
N ASP A 2 18.05 13.43 0.18
CA ASP A 2 18.86 14.18 -0.80
C ASP A 2 18.47 15.65 -0.99
N THR A 3 17.31 16.06 -0.48
CA THR A 3 16.83 17.45 -0.53
C THR A 3 17.18 18.27 0.72
N ILE A 4 17.81 17.67 1.73
CA ILE A 4 18.21 18.38 2.96
C ILE A 4 19.53 19.12 2.69
N PRO A 5 19.61 20.44 2.95
CA PRO A 5 20.85 21.20 2.77
C PRO A 5 22.00 20.62 3.58
N GLU A 6 23.18 20.53 2.95
CA GLU A 6 24.40 19.98 3.54
C GLU A 6 24.77 20.61 4.90
N PRO A 7 24.65 21.95 5.12
CA PRO A 7 24.97 22.55 6.41
C PRO A 7 24.07 22.09 7.57
N LEU A 8 22.83 21.68 7.28
CA LEU A 8 21.93 21.12 8.28
C LEU A 8 22.22 19.64 8.49
N ARG A 9 22.48 18.90 7.40
CA ARG A 9 22.76 17.47 7.45
C ARG A 9 24.00 17.16 8.28
N ASP A 10 25.05 17.98 8.17
CA ASP A 10 26.29 17.83 8.96
C ASP A 10 26.05 18.01 10.49
N ARG A 11 24.96 18.68 10.87
CA ARG A 11 24.59 18.94 12.27
C ARG A 11 23.51 18.00 12.80
N MET A 12 23.08 17.01 12.02
CA MET A 12 22.03 16.06 12.40
C MET A 12 22.58 14.64 12.45
N GLU A 13 22.19 13.90 13.47
CA GLU A 13 22.33 12.45 13.46
C GLU A 13 21.19 11.86 12.62
N MET A 14 21.56 11.13 11.57
CA MET A 14 20.58 10.50 10.68
C MET A 14 20.23 9.12 11.23
N ILE A 15 18.97 8.97 11.66
CA ILE A 15 18.41 7.68 12.08
C ILE A 15 17.41 7.23 11.02
N ASP A 16 17.74 6.15 10.32
CA ASP A 16 16.89 5.59 9.28
C ASP A 16 15.82 4.68 9.88
N MET A 17 14.55 5.00 9.61
CA MET A 17 13.41 4.17 10.00
C MET A 17 12.91 3.41 8.77
N SER A 18 13.06 2.08 8.80
CA SER A 18 12.55 1.22 7.73
C SER A 18 11.02 1.14 7.73
N GLY A 19 10.45 0.75 6.60
CA GLY A 19 9.04 0.39 6.52
C GLY A 19 8.71 -0.90 7.30
N TYR A 20 7.43 -1.22 7.37
CA TYR A 20 6.93 -2.39 8.06
C TYR A 20 6.58 -3.52 7.10
N VAL A 21 6.86 -4.77 7.48
CA VAL A 21 6.37 -5.96 6.79
C VAL A 21 4.89 -6.19 7.09
N ALA A 22 4.21 -7.03 6.28
CA ALA A 22 2.76 -7.25 6.44
C ALA A 22 2.37 -7.74 7.84
N GLU A 23 3.19 -8.60 8.45
CA GLU A 23 2.97 -9.12 9.81
C GLU A 23 3.11 -8.01 10.88
N GLU A 24 4.12 -7.15 10.75
CA GLU A 24 4.29 -5.98 11.63
C GLU A 24 3.11 -5.02 11.48
N LYS A 25 2.64 -4.77 10.25
CA LYS A 25 1.46 -3.92 10.02
C LYS A 25 0.20 -4.50 10.65
N LEU A 26 0.03 -5.82 10.58
CA LEU A 26 -1.08 -6.51 11.23
C LEU A 26 -1.00 -6.32 12.75
N ALA A 27 0.17 -6.55 13.35
CA ALA A 27 0.38 -6.34 14.78
C ALA A 27 0.13 -4.89 15.21
N ILE A 28 0.60 -3.91 14.42
CA ILE A 28 0.36 -2.48 14.66
C ILE A 28 -1.13 -2.15 14.56
N ALA A 29 -1.83 -2.70 13.56
CA ALA A 29 -3.24 -2.49 13.36
C ALA A 29 -4.07 -3.00 14.54
N THR A 30 -3.84 -4.24 14.97
CA THR A 30 -4.58 -4.87 16.06
C THR A 30 -4.27 -4.22 17.41
N LYS A 31 -2.99 -3.90 17.69
CA LYS A 31 -2.57 -3.39 19.01
C LYS A 31 -2.80 -1.89 19.20
N TYR A 32 -2.74 -1.10 18.12
CA TYR A 32 -2.77 0.36 18.23
C TYR A 32 -3.84 1.02 17.36
N LEU A 33 -3.90 0.73 16.05
CA LEU A 33 -4.77 1.51 15.15
C LEU A 33 -6.25 1.25 15.38
N LEU A 34 -6.65 -0.02 15.54
CA LEU A 34 -8.05 -0.38 15.76
C LEU A 34 -8.57 0.13 17.12
N PRO A 35 -7.88 -0.10 18.26
CA PRO A 35 -8.30 0.47 19.54
C PRO A 35 -8.39 2.00 19.51
N GLN A 36 -7.43 2.67 18.86
CA GLN A 36 -7.43 4.12 18.74
C GLN A 36 -8.64 4.60 17.91
N ALA A 37 -8.89 4.01 16.74
CA ALA A 37 -10.02 4.38 15.90
C ALA A 37 -11.38 4.13 16.58
N MET A 38 -11.51 3.04 17.35
CA MET A 38 -12.71 2.74 18.13
C MET A 38 -12.92 3.79 19.22
N LYS A 39 -11.88 4.13 19.98
CA LYS A 39 -11.91 5.19 21.00
C LYS A 39 -12.34 6.53 20.41
N ASP A 40 -11.76 6.92 19.28
CA ASP A 40 -12.06 8.20 18.62
C ASP A 40 -13.49 8.26 18.07
N SER A 41 -14.09 7.10 17.75
CA SER A 41 -15.47 7.00 17.28
C SER A 41 -16.48 6.67 18.38
N GLY A 42 -16.04 6.55 19.64
CA GLY A 42 -16.89 6.19 20.78
C GLY A 42 -17.42 4.76 20.76
N LEU A 43 -16.75 3.84 20.04
CA LEU A 43 -17.13 2.44 19.95
C LEU A 43 -16.36 1.59 20.97
N SER A 44 -16.99 0.50 21.39
CA SER A 44 -16.41 -0.53 22.27
C SER A 44 -16.42 -1.90 21.57
N ASP A 45 -15.75 -2.88 22.17
CA ASP A 45 -15.68 -4.26 21.66
C ASP A 45 -17.05 -4.93 21.52
N GLN A 46 -18.07 -4.40 22.18
CA GLN A 46 -19.46 -4.87 22.08
C GLN A 46 -20.14 -4.46 20.77
N HIS A 47 -19.58 -3.50 20.05
CA HIS A 47 -20.18 -2.95 18.83
C HIS A 47 -19.49 -3.42 17.56
N ILE A 48 -18.17 -3.64 17.60
CA ILE A 48 -17.38 -3.99 16.43
C ILE A 48 -16.28 -4.99 16.78
N LYS A 49 -16.11 -5.97 15.89
CA LYS A 49 -14.93 -6.84 15.86
C LYS A 49 -14.46 -6.95 14.42
N ILE A 50 -13.16 -6.76 14.19
CA ILE A 50 -12.55 -6.93 12.86
C ILE A 50 -11.63 -8.14 12.93
N ASP A 51 -11.83 -9.09 12.02
CA ASP A 51 -11.00 -10.29 11.97
C ASP A 51 -9.60 -9.99 11.43
N ASP A 52 -8.60 -10.72 11.91
CA ASP A 52 -7.22 -10.61 11.41
C ASP A 52 -7.12 -10.92 9.90
N GLN A 53 -8.01 -11.77 9.37
CA GLN A 53 -8.10 -12.03 7.94
C GLN A 53 -8.59 -10.81 7.16
N ALA A 54 -9.55 -10.06 7.70
CA ALA A 54 -10.01 -8.81 7.08
C ALA A 54 -8.93 -7.73 7.11
N LEU A 55 -8.19 -7.62 8.23
CA LEU A 55 -7.02 -6.72 8.32
C LEU A 55 -5.93 -7.11 7.32
N ASN A 56 -5.64 -8.40 7.15
CA ASN A 56 -4.71 -8.89 6.13
C ASN A 56 -5.16 -8.54 4.72
N THR A 57 -6.46 -8.68 4.41
CA THR A 57 -7.01 -8.25 3.12
C THR A 57 -6.90 -6.73 2.92
N LEU A 58 -7.15 -5.93 3.94
CA LEU A 58 -6.93 -4.48 3.89
C LEU A 58 -5.47 -4.13 3.56
N ILE A 59 -4.52 -4.76 4.25
CA ILE A 59 -3.09 -4.56 4.04
C ILE A 59 -2.71 -4.92 2.59
N LYS A 60 -3.16 -6.07 2.09
CA LYS A 60 -2.74 -6.59 0.77
C LYS A 60 -3.42 -5.90 -0.41
N SER A 61 -4.72 -5.65 -0.31
CA SER A 61 -5.56 -5.27 -1.46
C SER A 61 -5.90 -3.78 -1.50
N TYR A 62 -5.66 -3.04 -0.41
CA TYR A 62 -6.03 -1.63 -0.31
C TYR A 62 -4.86 -0.72 0.09
N CYS A 63 -3.74 -1.26 0.56
CA CYS A 63 -2.60 -0.48 1.03
C CYS A 63 -1.30 -0.84 0.29
N ARG A 64 -0.78 0.06 -0.55
CA ARG A 64 0.56 -0.05 -1.17
C ARG A 64 1.46 1.08 -0.70
N GLU A 65 1.98 0.94 0.51
CA GLU A 65 2.97 1.85 1.10
C GLU A 65 3.89 1.09 2.04
N SER A 66 4.99 1.69 2.46
CA SER A 66 5.91 1.14 3.47
C SER A 66 5.40 1.33 4.91
N GLY A 67 4.64 2.40 5.17
CA GLY A 67 4.04 2.72 6.47
C GLY A 67 2.64 2.11 6.70
N VAL A 68 1.89 2.72 7.64
CA VAL A 68 0.53 2.31 8.04
C VAL A 68 -0.53 3.42 7.93
N ARG A 69 -0.23 4.51 7.23
CA ARG A 69 -1.12 5.67 7.11
C ARG A 69 -2.40 5.36 6.33
N ASN A 70 -2.29 4.69 5.20
CA ASN A 70 -3.44 4.24 4.40
C ASN A 70 -4.23 3.15 5.14
N LEU A 71 -3.52 2.26 5.84
CA LEU A 71 -4.14 1.24 6.68
C LEU A 71 -5.00 1.88 7.78
N GLN A 72 -4.44 2.86 8.50
CA GLN A 72 -5.16 3.65 9.50
C GLN A 72 -6.42 4.30 8.91
N LYS A 73 -6.30 5.02 7.77
CA LYS A 73 -7.45 5.66 7.10
C LYS A 73 -8.56 4.67 6.77
N HIS A 74 -8.20 3.45 6.36
CA HIS A 74 -9.18 2.42 6.01
C HIS A 74 -9.85 1.84 7.26
N ILE A 75 -9.09 1.57 8.32
CA ILE A 75 -9.64 1.15 9.61
C ILE A 75 -10.62 2.21 10.14
N GLU A 76 -10.22 3.49 10.17
CA GLU A 76 -11.09 4.59 10.57
C GLU A 76 -12.37 4.69 9.71
N LYS A 77 -12.26 4.45 8.40
CA LYS A 77 -13.42 4.43 7.50
C LYS A 77 -14.40 3.30 7.85
N VAL A 78 -13.89 2.10 8.17
CA VAL A 78 -14.70 0.96 8.60
C VAL A 78 -15.40 1.29 9.92
N VAL A 79 -14.63 1.72 10.93
CA VAL A 79 -15.12 2.04 12.27
C VAL A 79 -16.19 3.14 12.20
N ARG A 80 -15.97 4.21 11.43
CA ARG A 80 -16.94 5.30 11.24
C ARG A 80 -18.25 4.83 10.61
N LYS A 81 -18.18 3.92 9.63
CA LYS A 81 -19.38 3.33 9.02
C LYS A 81 -20.14 2.44 9.99
N VAL A 82 -19.44 1.68 10.84
CA VAL A 82 -20.10 0.88 11.90
C VAL A 82 -20.76 1.80 12.93
N ALA A 83 -20.07 2.85 13.37
CA ALA A 83 -20.64 3.84 14.29
C ALA A 83 -21.94 4.45 13.74
N TYR A 84 -21.97 4.77 12.45
CA TYR A 84 -23.18 5.26 11.79
C TYR A 84 -24.35 4.24 11.84
N LYS A 85 -24.07 2.95 11.62
CA LYS A 85 -25.10 1.89 11.70
C LYS A 85 -25.63 1.69 13.12
N VAL A 86 -24.75 1.76 14.12
CA VAL A 86 -25.13 1.65 15.54
C VAL A 86 -26.03 2.82 15.95
N VAL A 87 -25.67 4.05 15.59
CA VAL A 87 -26.47 5.25 15.91
C VAL A 87 -27.84 5.23 15.24
N LYS A 88 -27.94 4.60 14.07
CA LYS A 88 -29.21 4.39 13.37
C LYS A 88 -30.06 3.24 13.94
N GLU A 89 -29.57 2.55 14.97
CA GLU A 89 -30.20 1.37 15.58
C GLU A 89 -30.43 0.21 14.57
N GLU A 90 -29.66 0.18 13.47
CA GLU A 90 -29.76 -0.90 12.46
C GLU A 90 -29.15 -2.21 12.98
N THR A 91 -28.08 -2.13 13.79
CA THR A 91 -27.34 -3.27 14.33
C THR A 91 -26.62 -2.91 15.62
N ASN A 92 -26.66 -3.82 16.61
CA ASN A 92 -25.94 -3.63 17.88
C ASN A 92 -24.48 -4.10 17.84
N PHE A 93 -24.17 -5.10 17.01
CA PHE A 93 -22.83 -5.66 16.84
C PHE A 93 -22.55 -5.96 15.38
N VAL A 94 -21.34 -5.66 14.92
CA VAL A 94 -20.88 -5.90 13.56
C VAL A 94 -19.54 -6.63 13.57
N GLU A 95 -19.54 -7.86 13.05
CA GLU A 95 -18.31 -8.60 12.76
C GLU A 95 -17.86 -8.30 11.32
N VAL A 96 -16.67 -7.73 11.17
CA VAL A 96 -16.08 -7.36 9.88
C VAL A 96 -15.08 -8.44 9.49
N GLY A 97 -15.49 -9.29 8.56
CA GLY A 97 -14.68 -10.33 7.94
C GLY A 97 -14.32 -9.98 6.50
N THR A 98 -13.66 -10.90 5.80
CA THR A 98 -13.28 -10.72 4.38
C THR A 98 -14.48 -10.55 3.45
N ASN A 99 -15.61 -11.16 3.81
CA ASN A 99 -16.78 -11.27 2.94
C ASN A 99 -17.60 -9.97 2.88
N ASN A 100 -17.63 -9.18 3.96
CA ASN A 100 -18.37 -7.92 4.05
C ASN A 100 -17.46 -6.69 4.04
N LEU A 101 -16.13 -6.87 3.99
CA LEU A 101 -15.16 -5.78 3.95
C LEU A 101 -15.44 -4.77 2.83
N THR A 102 -15.87 -5.26 1.66
CA THR A 102 -16.17 -4.44 0.48
C THR A 102 -17.31 -3.45 0.71
N ASP A 103 -18.26 -3.75 1.60
CA ASP A 103 -19.38 -2.86 1.91
C ASP A 103 -18.90 -1.62 2.69
N PHE A 104 -17.80 -1.77 3.43
CA PHE A 104 -17.21 -0.71 4.22
C PHE A 104 -16.20 0.11 3.40
N VAL A 105 -15.19 -0.54 2.82
CA VAL A 105 -14.09 0.18 2.17
C VAL A 105 -14.28 0.38 0.67
N GLY A 106 -15.15 -0.41 0.02
CA GLY A 106 -15.37 -0.43 -1.42
C GLY A 106 -14.63 -1.60 -2.09
N LYS A 107 -14.62 -1.60 -3.43
CA LYS A 107 -13.88 -2.59 -4.22
C LYS A 107 -12.36 -2.49 -3.95
N PRO A 108 -11.62 -3.61 -3.98
CA PRO A 108 -10.16 -3.61 -3.91
C PRO A 108 -9.52 -2.61 -4.88
N VAL A 109 -8.59 -1.81 -4.39
CA VAL A 109 -7.87 -0.80 -5.20
C VAL A 109 -6.68 -1.43 -5.93
N PHE A 110 -6.05 -2.42 -5.30
CA PHE A 110 -4.88 -3.10 -5.83
C PHE A 110 -5.19 -4.58 -6.04
N SER A 111 -4.98 -5.07 -7.25
CA SER A 111 -4.86 -6.50 -7.50
C SER A 111 -3.46 -6.97 -7.09
N GLN A 112 -3.38 -8.19 -6.56
CA GLN A 112 -2.11 -8.87 -6.35
C GLN A 112 -1.71 -9.56 -7.64
N GLU A 113 -1.13 -8.82 -8.58
CA GLU A 113 -0.51 -9.47 -9.73
C GLU A 113 0.83 -8.83 -10.07
N ARG A 114 1.82 -9.69 -10.23
CA ARG A 114 2.92 -9.41 -11.15
C ARG A 114 2.27 -9.07 -12.50
N MET A 115 2.57 -7.91 -13.06
CA MET A 115 2.11 -7.52 -14.40
C MET A 115 2.36 -8.64 -15.43
N TYR A 116 3.45 -9.38 -15.27
CA TYR A 116 3.76 -10.58 -16.04
C TYR A 116 3.88 -11.80 -15.13
N PRO A 117 3.06 -12.86 -15.30
CA PRO A 117 3.24 -14.12 -14.56
C PRO A 117 4.58 -14.78 -14.93
N THR A 118 4.93 -14.76 -16.22
CA THR A 118 6.25 -15.08 -16.76
C THR A 118 6.69 -13.92 -17.64
N THR A 119 7.88 -13.38 -17.41
CA THR A 119 8.40 -12.24 -18.17
C THR A 119 8.68 -12.62 -19.62
N PRO A 120 8.12 -11.91 -20.62
CA PRO A 120 8.45 -12.15 -22.02
C PRO A 120 9.91 -11.70 -22.32
N PRO A 121 10.52 -12.17 -23.42
CA PRO A 121 11.83 -11.69 -23.85
C PRO A 121 11.86 -10.16 -23.97
N GLY A 122 12.91 -9.56 -23.41
CA GLY A 122 13.07 -8.10 -23.38
C GLY A 122 12.48 -7.41 -22.15
N VAL A 123 11.82 -8.15 -21.24
CA VAL A 123 11.28 -7.61 -19.98
C VAL A 123 11.90 -8.31 -18.77
N VAL A 124 12.34 -7.53 -17.78
CA VAL A 124 12.87 -8.05 -16.50
C VAL A 124 12.31 -7.28 -15.31
N MET A 125 12.16 -7.95 -14.17
CA MET A 125 11.76 -7.31 -12.91
C MET A 125 13.00 -6.81 -12.16
N GLY A 126 13.02 -5.53 -11.83
CA GLY A 126 14.04 -4.88 -11.00
C GLY A 126 13.49 -4.38 -9.67
N LEU A 127 14.38 -4.19 -8.70
CA LEU A 127 14.08 -3.51 -7.43
C LEU A 127 14.57 -2.07 -7.52
N ALA A 128 13.72 -1.14 -7.11
CA ALA A 128 14.02 0.29 -7.07
C ALA A 128 13.81 0.85 -5.67
N TRP A 129 14.67 1.79 -5.28
CA TRP A 129 14.47 2.61 -4.09
C TRP A 129 13.83 3.93 -4.49
N THR A 130 12.60 4.17 -4.03
CA THR A 130 11.85 5.38 -4.33
C THR A 130 11.70 6.26 -3.09
N ALA A 131 11.24 7.51 -3.25
CA ALA A 131 10.91 8.38 -2.13
C ALA A 131 9.84 7.81 -1.17
N MET A 132 9.03 6.84 -1.64
CA MET A 132 8.01 6.16 -0.84
C MET A 132 8.50 4.82 -0.24
N GLY A 133 9.76 4.46 -0.48
CA GLY A 133 10.39 3.20 -0.08
C GLY A 133 10.69 2.28 -1.27
N GLY A 134 11.00 1.01 -0.97
CA GLY A 134 11.29 0.00 -1.98
C GLY A 134 10.09 -0.32 -2.87
N SER A 135 10.32 -0.46 -4.17
CA SER A 135 9.32 -0.81 -5.18
C SER A 135 9.88 -1.80 -6.21
N THR A 136 9.01 -2.61 -6.79
CA THR A 136 9.35 -3.46 -7.96
C THR A 136 8.99 -2.73 -9.24
N LEU A 137 9.93 -2.61 -10.17
CA LEU A 137 9.72 -2.03 -11.50
C LEU A 137 9.96 -3.08 -12.58
N TYR A 138 9.33 -2.90 -13.74
CA TYR A 138 9.67 -3.67 -14.94
C TYR A 138 10.52 -2.80 -15.85
N ILE A 139 11.65 -3.35 -16.29
CA ILE A 139 12.51 -2.75 -17.31
C ILE A 139 12.20 -3.47 -18.61
N GLU A 140 11.83 -2.71 -19.63
CA GLU A 140 11.38 -3.24 -20.92
C GLU A 140 12.29 -2.77 -22.05
N THR A 141 12.51 -3.65 -23.03
CA THR A 141 13.26 -3.37 -24.24
C THR A 141 12.47 -3.89 -25.44
N THR A 142 12.47 -3.11 -26.52
CA THR A 142 11.78 -3.47 -27.76
C THR A 142 12.65 -3.15 -28.96
N THR A 143 12.60 -4.00 -29.97
CA THR A 143 13.34 -3.79 -31.22
C THR A 143 12.65 -2.73 -32.05
N ARG A 144 13.33 -1.62 -32.33
CA ARG A 144 12.87 -0.62 -33.30
C ARG A 144 13.56 -0.84 -34.64
N LYS A 145 12.79 -0.73 -35.73
CA LYS A 145 13.35 -0.69 -37.08
C LYS A 145 13.77 0.75 -37.40
N SER A 146 15.01 0.93 -37.82
CA SER A 146 15.46 2.22 -38.36
C SER A 146 14.74 2.49 -39.69
N PRO A 147 14.27 3.72 -39.97
CA PRO A 147 13.69 4.09 -41.26
C PRO A 147 14.71 4.06 -42.42
N ALA A 148 16.02 3.99 -42.14
CA ALA A 148 17.06 4.11 -43.15
C ALA A 148 17.55 2.74 -43.65
N GLU A 149 17.53 2.53 -44.97
CA GLU A 149 18.02 1.34 -45.68
C GLU A 149 19.57 1.23 -45.78
N LYS A 150 20.32 2.13 -45.11
CA LYS A 150 21.80 2.11 -45.14
C LYS A 150 22.35 1.60 -43.83
N GLU A 151 23.44 0.83 -43.92
CA GLU A 151 24.24 0.34 -42.79
C GLU A 151 24.52 1.48 -41.80
N SER A 152 23.71 1.53 -40.75
CA SER A 152 23.77 2.49 -39.65
C SER A 152 24.16 1.71 -38.42
N ASP A 153 25.08 2.26 -37.62
CA ASP A 153 25.38 1.73 -36.29
C ASP A 153 24.08 1.58 -35.47
N GLY A 154 24.06 0.57 -34.58
CA GLY A 154 22.93 0.33 -33.69
C GLY A 154 22.67 1.51 -32.78
N SER A 155 21.40 1.88 -32.61
CA SER A 155 20.97 2.97 -31.72
C SER A 155 20.17 2.45 -30.52
N LEU A 156 20.17 3.22 -29.43
CA LEU A 156 19.38 2.97 -28.23
C LEU A 156 18.61 4.24 -27.86
N GLU A 157 17.29 4.14 -27.82
CA GLU A 157 16.40 5.20 -27.33
C GLU A 157 15.95 4.84 -25.91
N LEU A 158 16.28 5.70 -24.95
CA LEU A 158 15.87 5.55 -23.56
C LEU A 158 14.59 6.35 -23.30
N THR A 159 13.64 5.75 -22.58
CA THR A 159 12.39 6.38 -22.12
C THR A 159 12.22 6.17 -20.62
N GLY A 160 11.36 6.98 -19.99
CA GLY A 160 11.29 7.09 -18.53
C GLY A 160 12.20 8.23 -18.02
N HIS A 161 11.75 8.92 -16.98
CA HIS A 161 12.47 10.01 -16.32
C HIS A 161 13.13 9.52 -15.04
#